data_AF-A0A101GKY0-F1
#
_entry.id   AF-A0A101GKY0-F1
#
_cell.length_a   1.000
_cell.length_b   1.000
_cell.length_c   1.000
_cell.angle_alpha   90.00
_cell.angle_beta   90.00
_cell.angle_gamma   90.00
#
_symmetry.space_group_name_H-M   'P 1'
#
loop_
_entity.id
_entity.type
_entity.pdbx_description
1 polymer ?
#
loop_
_entity_poly.entity_id
_entity_poly.type
_entity_poly.pdbx_seq_one_letter_code
_entity_poly.pdbx_strand_id
1 'polypeptide(L)'
;MKNLQILTLSLLLLMHLSLIAQQPKAQRLVLLEEFTSSTCGPCASVNPTIVQRLQQNPDKFTAIFYHVSWPSPGNDPMYLANTQENNARVNYYGVNSVPYSVIDGNYYTGHPNGWNMTTINNRYTMQSPAEIQLQHYLNAAQDSIFVNMLVIPTDLMSGSQLVAQNVIIEKHIHFNTPPGTNGEKDFYNVMKKMLPGAGGTYLPTPLSPSDYVILQYSWKLANVYDNNELAAVGFIQNNSSKEILQTANSSTAPIIPLYDNDGEILTLSNVAPENCTGKITPIIRIRNNGSNPLSSITLKYRIENHPEQEYTWTGNIGFLQSKNITLPEYLFTPQNPSTLKIYIDKVNQLQDEYRKNDTLTFQLTDPKTVTTLLNLWIKTDNKPEEITWNIKTIDDSLVASGGPYTEANTLIKETITIESEHCYQFSLYDAGGNGLCCANGLGFFTLFDDKNITIVEGTTFGSEVLSQFYSQSGVGIEDISTQNLFVIPNPAKHLAAINFNMTTMGKVTLNIYDMNGVRVSKTVSKIFPKGQQKLELNVEKMSSGIYLIEMIMPDQKVLRQRLIVL
;
A
#
# COMPACT_ATOMS: atom_id res chain seq x y z
N MET A 1 -58.61 -30.75 62.92
CA MET A 1 -57.91 -29.55 62.45
C MET A 1 -56.54 -29.95 61.91
N LYS A 2 -56.35 -29.76 60.59
CA LYS A 2 -55.11 -29.49 59.79
C LYS A 2 -53.82 -30.20 60.22
N ASN A 3 -53.28 -31.16 59.46
CA ASN A 3 -52.64 -31.12 58.12
C ASN A 3 -51.10 -31.13 58.25
N LEU A 4 -50.49 -32.24 57.86
CA LEU A 4 -49.06 -32.44 57.69
C LEU A 4 -48.82 -33.12 56.34
N GLN A 5 -48.27 -32.42 55.34
CA GLN A 5 -47.70 -33.05 54.14
C GLN A 5 -46.49 -32.26 53.63
N ILE A 6 -45.32 -32.87 53.90
CA ILE A 6 -44.14 -33.11 53.03
C ILE A 6 -44.02 -32.22 51.78
N LEU A 7 -42.95 -31.43 51.71
CA LEU A 7 -42.50 -30.72 50.51
C LEU A 7 -41.28 -31.46 49.92
N THR A 8 -41.40 -31.93 48.68
CA THR A 8 -40.33 -32.53 47.87
C THR A 8 -39.58 -31.46 47.09
N LEU A 9 -38.24 -31.49 47.19
CA LEU A 9 -37.32 -30.62 46.45
C LEU A 9 -37.07 -31.23 45.06
N SER A 10 -37.42 -30.51 43.98
CA SER A 10 -37.08 -30.88 42.60
C SER A 10 -36.18 -29.80 41.98
N LEU A 11 -34.99 -30.23 41.56
CA LEU A 11 -33.93 -29.42 40.96
C LEU A 11 -34.22 -29.22 39.46
N LEU A 12 -34.61 -28.01 39.05
CA LEU A 12 -34.75 -27.64 37.63
C LEU A 12 -33.40 -27.11 37.09
N LEU A 13 -32.79 -27.87 36.17
CA LEU A 13 -31.62 -27.46 35.39
C LEU A 13 -32.09 -26.60 34.20
N LEU A 14 -31.95 -25.28 34.30
CA LEU A 14 -32.24 -24.33 33.21
C LEU A 14 -31.07 -24.29 32.21
N MET A 15 -31.18 -25.02 31.09
CA MET A 15 -30.35 -24.78 29.90
C MET A 15 -30.66 -23.38 29.35
N HIS A 16 -29.73 -22.45 29.50
CA HIS A 16 -29.74 -21.18 28.77
C HIS A 16 -29.34 -21.43 27.31
N LEU A 17 -30.31 -21.58 26.42
CA LEU A 17 -30.09 -21.36 25.00
C LEU A 17 -29.95 -19.85 24.79
N SER A 18 -28.73 -19.36 24.65
CA SER A 18 -28.49 -17.99 24.20
C SER A 18 -29.03 -17.85 22.77
N LEU A 19 -30.15 -17.14 22.59
CA LEU A 19 -30.52 -16.64 21.27
C LEU A 19 -29.42 -15.67 20.82
N ILE A 20 -28.56 -16.09 19.91
CA ILE A 20 -27.68 -15.19 19.18
C ILE A 20 -28.60 -14.38 18.26
N ALA A 21 -28.92 -13.14 18.63
CA ALA A 21 -29.56 -12.22 17.71
C ALA A 21 -28.61 -12.02 16.52
N GLN A 22 -29.02 -12.47 15.33
CA GLN A 22 -28.31 -12.12 14.10
C GLN A 22 -28.41 -10.60 13.93
N GLN A 23 -27.25 -9.94 13.88
CA GLN A 23 -27.19 -8.53 13.53
C GLN A 23 -27.83 -8.35 12.14
N PRO A 24 -28.70 -7.36 11.93
CA PRO A 24 -29.27 -7.10 10.62
C PRO A 24 -28.12 -6.77 9.66
N LYS A 25 -28.10 -7.45 8.51
CA LYS A 25 -27.13 -7.15 7.45
C LYS A 25 -27.40 -5.75 6.88
N ALA A 26 -26.36 -5.10 6.37
CA ALA A 26 -26.50 -3.78 5.78
C ALA A 26 -27.33 -3.82 4.49
N GLN A 27 -28.22 -2.83 4.32
CA GLN A 27 -28.91 -2.62 3.06
C GLN A 27 -27.86 -2.27 1.98
N ARG A 28 -27.92 -2.96 0.84
CA ARG A 28 -27.00 -2.73 -0.28
C ARG A 28 -27.37 -1.45 -1.03
N LEU A 29 -26.38 -0.65 -1.37
CA LEU A 29 -26.45 0.31 -2.47
C LEU A 29 -25.79 -0.29 -3.70
N VAL A 30 -26.55 -0.46 -4.79
CA VAL A 30 -26.02 -1.05 -6.03
C VAL A 30 -25.14 -0.03 -6.74
N LEU A 31 -23.96 -0.44 -7.23
CA LEU A 31 -23.12 0.41 -8.06
C LEU A 31 -23.33 0.10 -9.55
N LEU A 32 -23.56 1.13 -10.34
CA LEU A 32 -23.42 1.12 -11.78
C LEU A 32 -22.11 1.81 -12.18
N GLU A 33 -21.22 1.10 -12.86
CA GLU A 33 -20.08 1.69 -13.54
C GLU A 33 -20.39 1.75 -15.03
N GLU A 34 -20.57 2.97 -15.55
CA GLU A 34 -20.93 3.23 -16.95
C GLU A 34 -19.70 3.73 -17.72
N PHE A 35 -19.41 3.10 -18.85
CA PHE A 35 -18.34 3.51 -19.77
C PHE A 35 -18.94 4.24 -20.96
N THR A 36 -18.53 5.49 -21.15
CA THR A 36 -19.17 6.41 -22.11
C THR A 36 -18.13 7.31 -22.79
N SER A 37 -18.58 8.14 -23.74
CA SER A 37 -17.75 9.17 -24.36
C SER A 37 -18.61 10.26 -25.00
N SER A 38 -18.17 11.51 -24.90
CA SER A 38 -18.70 12.69 -25.58
C SER A 38 -18.53 12.64 -27.11
N THR A 39 -17.76 11.68 -27.64
CA THR A 39 -17.66 11.43 -29.08
C THR A 39 -18.54 10.26 -29.54
N CYS A 40 -19.23 9.59 -28.62
CA CYS A 40 -20.04 8.40 -28.88
C CYS A 40 -21.52 8.77 -29.10
N GLY A 41 -22.00 8.67 -30.35
CA GLY A 41 -23.40 8.90 -30.70
C GLY A 41 -24.40 7.99 -29.98
N PRO A 42 -24.20 6.65 -29.94
CA PRO A 42 -25.07 5.75 -29.18
C PRO A 42 -25.11 6.07 -27.68
N CYS A 43 -24.00 6.54 -27.10
CA CYS A 43 -23.92 6.91 -25.69
C CYS A 43 -24.87 8.07 -25.37
N ALA A 44 -24.90 9.10 -26.23
CA ALA A 44 -25.83 10.23 -26.10
C ALA A 44 -27.31 9.83 -26.11
N SER A 45 -27.65 8.67 -26.70
CA SER A 45 -29.02 8.15 -26.71
C SER A 45 -29.41 7.41 -25.43
N VAL A 46 -28.44 6.85 -24.69
CA VAL A 46 -28.69 6.01 -23.50
C VAL A 46 -28.39 6.74 -22.19
N ASN A 47 -27.38 7.61 -22.15
CA ASN A 47 -26.97 8.34 -20.94
C ASN A 47 -28.15 9.06 -20.26
N PRO A 48 -29.03 9.80 -20.98
CA PRO A 48 -30.16 10.49 -20.33
C PRO A 48 -31.13 9.53 -19.63
N THR A 49 -31.32 8.32 -20.19
CA THR A 49 -32.19 7.30 -19.60
C THR A 49 -31.58 6.73 -18.32
N ILE A 50 -30.27 6.51 -18.30
CA ILE A 50 -29.54 6.04 -17.11
C ILE A 50 -29.64 7.10 -16.00
N VAL A 51 -29.34 8.36 -16.32
CA VAL A 51 -29.38 9.48 -15.38
C VAL A 51 -30.80 9.68 -14.81
N GLN A 52 -31.82 9.59 -15.66
CA GLN A 52 -33.21 9.67 -15.20
C GLN A 52 -33.55 8.56 -14.20
N ARG A 53 -33.14 7.31 -14.47
CA ARG A 53 -33.36 6.18 -13.54
C ARG A 53 -32.66 6.39 -12.22
N LEU A 54 -31.41 6.90 -12.25
CA LEU A 54 -30.61 7.21 -11.08
C LEU A 54 -31.29 8.27 -10.21
N GLN A 55 -31.68 9.40 -10.79
CA GLN A 55 -32.35 10.49 -10.08
C GLN A 55 -33.70 10.07 -9.49
N GLN A 56 -34.40 9.14 -10.13
CA GLN A 56 -35.67 8.59 -9.64
C GLN A 56 -35.51 7.52 -8.55
N ASN A 57 -34.31 6.94 -8.38
CA ASN A 57 -34.07 5.83 -7.45
C ASN A 57 -32.74 5.99 -6.67
N PRO A 58 -32.47 7.16 -6.05
CA PRO A 58 -31.18 7.45 -5.41
C PRO A 58 -30.88 6.54 -4.21
N ASP A 59 -31.92 6.00 -3.56
CA ASP A 59 -31.76 5.10 -2.40
C ASP A 59 -31.37 3.67 -2.80
N LYS A 60 -31.48 3.32 -4.10
CA LYS A 60 -31.30 1.94 -4.57
C LYS A 60 -29.97 1.70 -5.26
N PHE A 61 -29.52 2.68 -6.05
CA PHE A 61 -28.26 2.57 -6.75
C PHE A 61 -27.61 3.92 -6.97
N THR A 62 -26.30 3.90 -7.14
CA THR A 62 -25.50 5.05 -7.57
C THR A 62 -24.72 4.69 -8.83
N ALA A 63 -24.08 5.69 -9.45
CA ALA A 63 -23.31 5.47 -10.66
C ALA A 63 -21.99 6.23 -10.68
N ILE A 64 -21.00 5.67 -11.36
CA ILE A 64 -19.74 6.33 -11.75
C ILE A 64 -19.63 6.24 -13.27
N PHE A 65 -19.39 7.38 -13.93
CA PHE A 65 -19.20 7.45 -15.37
C PHE A 65 -17.72 7.56 -15.70
N TYR A 66 -17.17 6.51 -16.31
CA TYR A 66 -15.81 6.46 -16.83
C TYR A 66 -15.81 6.84 -18.30
N HIS A 67 -15.12 7.93 -18.62
CA HIS A 67 -14.99 8.40 -19.99
C HIS A 67 -13.79 7.72 -20.67
N VAL A 68 -13.89 7.46 -21.98
CA VAL A 68 -12.84 6.75 -22.73
C VAL A 68 -12.39 7.52 -23.99
N SER A 69 -11.23 7.16 -24.56
CA SER A 69 -10.66 7.76 -25.78
C SER A 69 -11.29 7.28 -27.09
N TRP A 70 -12.44 6.62 -27.05
CA TRP A 70 -13.11 6.11 -28.26
C TRP A 70 -14.63 6.26 -28.17
N PRO A 71 -15.33 6.37 -29.31
CA PRO A 71 -14.83 6.33 -30.69
C PRO A 71 -14.11 7.63 -31.12
N SER A 72 -13.54 7.62 -32.34
CA SER A 72 -12.90 8.78 -32.97
C SER A 72 -13.80 10.02 -32.90
N PRO A 73 -13.27 11.23 -32.64
CA PRO A 73 -11.84 11.61 -32.58
C PRO A 73 -11.11 11.27 -31.28
N GLY A 74 -11.80 10.73 -30.26
CA GLY A 74 -11.16 10.28 -29.02
C GLY A 74 -10.63 11.40 -28.12
N ASN A 75 -11.14 12.62 -28.29
CA ASN A 75 -10.72 13.82 -27.59
C ASN A 75 -11.69 14.22 -26.47
N ASP A 76 -12.37 13.25 -25.86
CA ASP A 76 -13.28 13.48 -24.75
C ASP A 76 -12.55 14.20 -23.59
N PRO A 77 -12.96 15.42 -23.18
CA PRO A 77 -12.21 16.17 -22.18
C PRO A 77 -12.29 15.56 -20.78
N MET A 78 -13.34 14.80 -20.45
CA MET A 78 -13.46 14.09 -19.18
C MET A 78 -12.51 12.87 -19.14
N TYR A 79 -12.29 12.21 -20.28
CA TYR A 79 -11.24 11.20 -20.41
C TYR A 79 -9.85 11.82 -20.25
N LEU A 80 -9.58 12.92 -20.97
CA LEU A 80 -8.28 13.59 -20.96
C LEU A 80 -7.90 14.14 -19.59
N ALA A 81 -8.89 14.50 -18.76
CA ALA A 81 -8.68 14.95 -17.39
C ALA A 81 -8.01 13.89 -16.50
N ASN A 82 -8.20 12.59 -16.78
CA ASN A 82 -7.58 11.48 -16.06
C ASN A 82 -7.54 10.21 -16.92
N THR A 83 -6.59 10.14 -17.85
CA THR A 83 -6.48 9.00 -18.78
C THR A 83 -6.05 7.72 -18.07
N GLN A 84 -5.18 7.82 -17.06
CA GLN A 84 -4.58 6.69 -16.38
C GLN A 84 -5.64 5.81 -15.69
N GLU A 85 -6.49 6.42 -14.86
CA GLU A 85 -7.43 5.66 -14.03
C GLU A 85 -8.68 5.25 -14.81
N ASN A 86 -9.11 6.05 -15.81
CA ASN A 86 -10.14 5.63 -16.76
C ASN A 86 -9.68 4.37 -17.54
N ASN A 87 -8.46 4.38 -18.08
CA ASN A 87 -7.89 3.21 -18.76
C ASN A 87 -7.71 2.02 -17.81
N ALA A 88 -7.31 2.26 -16.55
CA ALA A 88 -7.19 1.19 -15.56
C ALA A 88 -8.53 0.47 -15.34
N ARG A 89 -9.64 1.22 -15.28
CA ARG A 89 -10.97 0.62 -15.11
C ARG A 89 -11.49 -0.08 -16.37
N VAL A 90 -11.22 0.48 -17.55
CA VAL A 90 -11.46 -0.20 -18.84
C VAL A 90 -10.74 -1.55 -18.87
N ASN A 91 -9.45 -1.57 -18.56
CA ASN A 91 -8.63 -2.78 -18.57
C ASN A 91 -9.09 -3.79 -17.52
N TYR A 92 -9.47 -3.33 -16.33
CA TYR A 92 -9.99 -4.17 -15.25
C TYR A 92 -11.21 -4.98 -15.68
N TYR A 93 -12.13 -4.37 -16.44
CA TYR A 93 -13.33 -5.05 -16.93
C TYR A 93 -13.19 -5.64 -18.34
N GLY A 94 -12.15 -5.29 -19.09
CA GLY A 94 -11.99 -5.70 -20.48
C GLY A 94 -12.99 -5.01 -21.41
N VAL A 95 -13.31 -3.75 -21.15
CA VAL A 95 -14.27 -2.97 -21.95
C VAL A 95 -13.70 -2.71 -23.34
N ASN A 96 -14.43 -3.13 -24.37
CA ASN A 96 -13.99 -3.03 -25.77
C ASN A 96 -14.93 -2.21 -26.66
N SER A 97 -16.01 -1.66 -26.08
CA SER A 97 -17.00 -0.83 -26.77
C SER A 97 -17.67 0.10 -25.76
N VAL A 98 -18.25 1.20 -26.24
CA VAL A 98 -19.12 2.09 -25.47
C VAL A 98 -20.39 2.39 -26.28
N PRO A 99 -21.56 2.52 -25.64
CA PRO A 99 -21.77 2.52 -24.19
C PRO A 99 -21.73 1.11 -23.57
N TYR A 100 -21.25 1.00 -22.34
CA TYR A 100 -21.07 -0.29 -21.65
C TYR A 100 -21.30 -0.12 -20.15
N SER A 101 -22.22 -0.89 -19.59
CA SER A 101 -22.56 -0.89 -18.16
C SER A 101 -21.96 -2.10 -17.45
N VAL A 102 -21.50 -1.86 -16.23
CA VAL A 102 -21.15 -2.90 -15.26
C VAL A 102 -21.95 -2.65 -13.97
N ILE A 103 -22.76 -3.61 -13.53
CA ILE A 103 -23.53 -3.50 -12.29
C ILE A 103 -22.91 -4.41 -11.23
N ASP A 104 -22.61 -3.85 -10.06
CA ASP A 104 -21.97 -4.52 -8.92
C ASP A 104 -20.75 -5.37 -9.31
N GLY A 105 -20.02 -4.88 -10.31
CA GLY A 105 -18.78 -5.42 -10.85
C GLY A 105 -18.90 -6.72 -11.67
N ASN A 106 -19.81 -7.63 -11.31
CA ASN A 106 -20.03 -8.87 -12.06
C ASN A 106 -21.50 -9.30 -12.18
N TYR A 107 -22.43 -8.55 -11.60
CA TYR A 107 -23.86 -8.91 -11.61
C TYR A 107 -24.49 -8.71 -13.00
N TYR A 108 -24.07 -7.66 -13.70
CA TYR A 108 -24.36 -7.43 -15.11
C TYR A 108 -23.15 -6.81 -15.79
N THR A 109 -22.86 -7.23 -17.01
CA THR A 109 -21.86 -6.59 -17.88
C THR A 109 -22.38 -6.57 -19.31
N GLY A 110 -22.32 -5.42 -19.99
CA GLY A 110 -22.79 -5.31 -21.38
C GLY A 110 -23.43 -3.98 -21.71
N HIS A 111 -24.14 -3.93 -22.84
CA HIS A 111 -24.76 -2.70 -23.33
C HIS A 111 -25.90 -2.21 -22.41
N PRO A 112 -26.06 -0.90 -22.12
CA PRO A 112 -27.03 -0.40 -21.13
C PRO A 112 -28.50 -0.79 -21.36
N ASN A 113 -28.89 -1.10 -22.60
CA ASN A 113 -30.23 -1.62 -22.92
C ASN A 113 -30.52 -3.02 -22.36
N GLY A 114 -29.50 -3.76 -21.91
CA GLY A 114 -29.65 -5.11 -21.38
C GLY A 114 -30.02 -5.15 -19.89
N TRP A 115 -30.09 -4.01 -19.20
CA TRP A 115 -30.54 -3.93 -17.81
C TRP A 115 -31.65 -2.88 -17.62
N ASN A 116 -32.43 -3.05 -16.55
CA ASN A 116 -33.50 -2.14 -16.16
C ASN A 116 -33.65 -2.10 -14.62
N MET A 117 -34.69 -1.42 -14.12
CA MET A 117 -34.90 -1.33 -12.68
C MET A 117 -35.23 -2.67 -12.02
N THR A 118 -35.72 -3.68 -12.74
CA THR A 118 -35.85 -5.04 -12.19
C THR A 118 -34.48 -5.64 -11.89
N THR A 119 -33.49 -5.45 -12.77
CA THR A 119 -32.09 -5.86 -12.52
C THR A 119 -31.55 -5.20 -11.24
N ILE A 120 -31.72 -3.88 -11.10
CA ILE A 120 -31.27 -3.13 -9.92
C ILE A 120 -32.02 -3.59 -8.66
N ASN A 121 -33.35 -3.71 -8.71
CA ASN A 121 -34.16 -4.12 -7.57
C ASN A 121 -33.79 -5.52 -7.08
N ASN A 122 -33.53 -6.46 -8.00
CA ASN A 122 -33.11 -7.82 -7.64
C ASN A 122 -31.76 -7.84 -6.93
N ARG A 123 -30.83 -6.95 -7.31
CA ARG A 123 -29.56 -6.84 -6.62
C ARG A 123 -29.70 -6.09 -5.29
N TYR A 124 -30.47 -5.01 -5.26
CA TYR A 124 -30.75 -4.21 -4.07
C TYR A 124 -31.35 -5.03 -2.92
N THR A 125 -32.19 -6.03 -3.18
CA THR A 125 -32.74 -6.91 -2.14
C THR A 125 -31.70 -7.87 -1.54
N MET A 126 -30.55 -8.06 -2.20
CA MET A 126 -29.44 -8.85 -1.66
C MET A 126 -28.66 -8.01 -0.65
N GLN A 127 -28.81 -8.36 0.62
CA GLN A 127 -28.10 -7.69 1.72
C GLN A 127 -26.58 -7.72 1.54
N SER A 128 -25.93 -6.67 2.03
CA SER A 128 -24.48 -6.51 2.02
C SER A 128 -23.84 -7.05 3.30
N PRO A 129 -22.62 -7.60 3.26
CA PRO A 129 -21.88 -8.00 4.46
C PRO A 129 -21.23 -6.81 5.20
N ALA A 130 -21.37 -5.58 4.71
CA ALA A 130 -20.80 -4.40 5.36
C ALA A 130 -21.65 -3.13 5.14
N GLU A 131 -21.56 -2.20 6.07
CA GLU A 131 -21.94 -0.81 5.92
C GLU A 131 -20.69 0.05 5.62
N ILE A 132 -20.88 1.14 4.87
CA ILE A 132 -19.84 2.13 4.60
C ILE A 132 -20.39 3.48 5.00
N GLN A 133 -19.72 4.16 5.94
CA GLN A 133 -19.86 5.60 6.10
C GLN A 133 -18.78 6.28 5.27
N LEU A 134 -19.18 7.24 4.43
CA LEU A 134 -18.26 7.95 3.54
C LEU A 134 -18.47 9.45 3.68
N GLN A 135 -17.40 10.14 4.06
CA GLN A 135 -17.36 11.60 4.16
C GLN A 135 -16.43 12.16 3.11
N HIS A 136 -16.80 13.31 2.52
CA HIS A 136 -15.86 14.18 1.83
C HIS A 136 -15.93 15.61 2.38
N TYR A 137 -14.82 16.35 2.27
CA TYR A 137 -14.80 17.80 2.51
C TYR A 137 -13.61 18.44 1.79
N LEU A 138 -13.73 19.73 1.49
CA LEU A 138 -12.62 20.53 0.97
C LEU A 138 -11.86 21.21 2.11
N ASN A 139 -10.56 21.43 1.93
CA ASN A 139 -9.83 22.33 2.83
C ASN A 139 -10.29 23.79 2.67
N ALA A 140 -9.82 24.66 3.58
CA ALA A 140 -10.15 26.08 3.57
C ALA A 140 -9.75 26.80 2.27
N ALA A 141 -8.69 26.35 1.59
CA ALA A 141 -8.23 26.90 0.32
C ALA A 141 -9.06 26.41 -0.89
N GLN A 142 -9.93 25.41 -0.69
CA GLN A 142 -10.68 24.72 -1.74
C GLN A 142 -9.81 24.18 -2.89
N ASP A 143 -8.56 23.83 -2.60
CA ASP A 143 -7.62 23.27 -3.57
C ASP A 143 -7.38 21.77 -3.35
N SER A 144 -7.96 21.19 -2.29
CA SER A 144 -7.81 19.78 -1.94
C SER A 144 -9.10 19.20 -1.37
N ILE A 145 -9.47 18.00 -1.83
CA ILE A 145 -10.56 17.19 -1.28
C ILE A 145 -10.01 16.10 -0.38
N PHE A 146 -10.67 15.88 0.75
CA PHE A 146 -10.39 14.84 1.72
C PHE A 146 -11.54 13.84 1.72
N VAL A 147 -11.23 12.56 1.78
CA VAL A 147 -12.22 11.47 1.85
C VAL A 147 -11.89 10.57 3.03
N ASN A 148 -12.86 10.42 3.94
CA ASN A 148 -12.79 9.49 5.05
C ASN A 148 -13.82 8.37 4.81
N MET A 149 -13.37 7.13 4.79
CA MET A 149 -14.21 5.95 4.62
C MET A 149 -14.10 5.08 5.88
N LEU A 150 -15.23 4.80 6.50
CA LEU A 150 -15.35 3.85 7.61
C LEU A 150 -16.14 2.63 7.13
N VAL A 151 -15.46 1.48 7.07
CA VAL A 151 -16.04 0.18 6.74
C VAL A 151 -16.43 -0.54 8.01
N ILE A 152 -17.69 -0.94 8.11
CA ILE A 152 -18.27 -1.61 9.27
C ILE A 152 -18.85 -2.95 8.79
N PRO A 153 -18.15 -4.09 8.97
CA PRO A 153 -18.70 -5.40 8.66
C PRO A 153 -19.98 -5.65 9.47
N THR A 154 -21.03 -6.13 8.82
CA THR A 154 -22.27 -6.62 9.45
C THR A 154 -22.36 -8.14 9.39
N ASP A 155 -21.49 -8.78 8.61
CA ASP A 155 -21.29 -10.22 8.52
C ASP A 155 -19.79 -10.52 8.31
N LEU A 156 -19.39 -11.79 8.42
CA LEU A 156 -18.01 -12.20 8.14
C LEU A 156 -17.64 -11.88 6.69
N MET A 157 -16.71 -10.94 6.52
CA MET A 157 -16.06 -10.68 5.25
C MET A 157 -14.80 -11.55 5.15
N SER A 158 -14.90 -12.59 4.34
CA SER A 158 -13.80 -13.50 4.04
C SER A 158 -13.51 -13.51 2.53
N GLY A 159 -12.27 -13.82 2.17
CA GLY A 159 -11.83 -13.86 0.77
C GLY A 159 -10.53 -13.08 0.58
N SER A 160 -9.62 -13.65 -0.21
CA SER A 160 -8.42 -12.94 -0.64
C SER A 160 -8.82 -11.81 -1.60
N GLN A 161 -8.03 -10.74 -1.61
CA GLN A 161 -8.17 -9.61 -2.54
C GLN A 161 -9.47 -8.77 -2.38
N LEU A 162 -10.02 -8.65 -1.16
CA LEU A 162 -10.99 -7.59 -0.88
C LEU A 162 -10.30 -6.23 -0.85
N VAL A 163 -10.81 -5.31 -1.64
CA VAL A 163 -10.25 -3.97 -1.85
C VAL A 163 -11.34 -2.93 -1.64
N ALA A 164 -11.05 -1.94 -0.81
CA ALA A 164 -11.83 -0.72 -0.73
C ALA A 164 -11.34 0.28 -1.80
N GLN A 165 -12.29 0.83 -2.55
CA GLN A 165 -12.07 1.83 -3.59
C GLN A 165 -12.76 3.12 -3.19
N ASN A 166 -12.11 4.26 -3.42
CA ASN A 166 -12.69 5.59 -3.23
C ASN A 166 -12.55 6.36 -4.55
N VAL A 167 -13.67 6.76 -5.15
CA VAL A 167 -13.68 7.43 -6.45
C VAL A 167 -14.28 8.83 -6.30
N ILE A 168 -13.46 9.85 -6.48
CA ILE A 168 -13.93 11.23 -6.60
C ILE A 168 -14.67 11.38 -7.93
N ILE A 169 -15.88 11.93 -7.85
CA ILE A 169 -16.71 12.25 -8.99
C ILE A 169 -17.07 13.72 -8.99
N GLU A 170 -17.43 14.22 -10.16
CA GLU A 170 -18.13 15.49 -10.33
C GLU A 170 -19.56 15.16 -10.76
N LYS A 171 -20.53 15.45 -9.87
CA LYS A 171 -21.93 15.02 -10.00
C LYS A 171 -22.59 15.60 -11.23
N HIS A 172 -22.24 16.82 -11.63
CA HIS A 172 -22.72 17.47 -12.84
C HIS A 172 -21.63 18.35 -13.45
N ILE A 173 -21.42 18.21 -14.76
CA ILE A 173 -20.57 19.08 -15.57
C ILE A 173 -21.43 19.60 -16.73
N HIS A 174 -21.52 20.91 -16.87
CA HIS A 174 -22.22 21.57 -17.96
C HIS A 174 -21.26 22.30 -18.91
N PHE A 175 -21.41 22.06 -20.22
CA PHE A 175 -20.71 22.81 -21.25
C PHE A 175 -21.68 23.67 -22.07
N ASN A 176 -21.36 24.95 -22.24
CA ASN A 176 -22.15 25.87 -23.08
C ASN A 176 -22.28 25.38 -24.53
N THR A 177 -21.24 24.70 -25.03
CA THR A 177 -21.17 24.06 -26.35
C THR A 177 -20.79 22.59 -26.18
N PRO A 178 -21.34 21.65 -26.97
CA PRO A 178 -20.99 20.24 -26.82
C PRO A 178 -19.47 20.04 -26.93
N PRO A 179 -18.82 19.40 -25.94
CA PRO A 179 -17.38 19.22 -25.93
C PRO A 179 -16.89 18.15 -26.91
N GLY A 180 -17.81 17.30 -27.40
CA GLY A 180 -17.54 16.25 -28.36
C GLY A 180 -18.59 16.19 -29.47
N THR A 181 -18.44 15.21 -30.35
CA THR A 181 -19.24 15.08 -31.57
C THR A 181 -20.64 14.52 -31.35
N ASN A 182 -20.98 14.05 -30.16
CA ASN A 182 -22.26 13.41 -29.88
C ASN A 182 -23.40 14.38 -29.49
N GLY A 183 -23.07 15.66 -29.28
CA GLY A 183 -24.04 16.72 -28.98
C GLY A 183 -24.45 16.88 -27.52
N GLU A 184 -23.99 16.01 -26.60
CA GLU A 184 -24.26 16.16 -25.16
C GLU A 184 -23.60 17.41 -24.60
N LYS A 185 -24.27 18.04 -23.62
CA LYS A 185 -23.75 19.21 -22.88
C LYS A 185 -23.66 18.98 -21.38
N ASP A 186 -24.43 18.02 -20.88
CA ASP A 186 -24.59 17.73 -19.46
C ASP A 186 -24.08 16.32 -19.20
N PHE A 187 -23.09 16.22 -18.33
CA PHE A 187 -22.45 14.97 -17.94
C PHE A 187 -22.60 14.79 -16.44
N TYR A 188 -22.82 13.55 -15.99
CA TYR A 188 -23.19 13.27 -14.61
C TYR A 188 -22.26 12.23 -13.99
N ASN A 189 -21.97 12.38 -12.69
CA ASN A 189 -21.11 11.49 -11.91
C ASN A 189 -19.81 11.09 -12.62
N VAL A 190 -19.17 12.08 -13.26
CA VAL A 190 -17.95 11.87 -14.05
C VAL A 190 -16.79 11.55 -13.11
N MET A 191 -16.09 10.45 -13.35
CA MET A 191 -14.90 10.09 -12.56
C MET A 191 -13.81 11.16 -12.73
N LYS A 192 -13.29 11.66 -11.60
CA LYS A 192 -12.17 12.62 -11.55
C LYS A 192 -10.89 11.98 -11.05
N LYS A 193 -10.97 11.15 -10.00
CA LYS A 193 -9.81 10.54 -9.34
C LYS A 193 -10.18 9.27 -8.58
N MET A 194 -9.35 8.24 -8.61
CA MET A 194 -9.39 7.08 -7.71
C MET A 194 -8.34 7.26 -6.61
N LEU A 195 -8.71 6.98 -5.35
CA LEU A 195 -7.86 7.15 -4.17
C LEU A 195 -7.62 5.81 -3.44
N PRO A 196 -6.37 5.49 -3.07
CA PRO A 196 -5.13 6.24 -3.37
C PRO A 196 -4.67 6.11 -4.84
N GLY A 197 -5.34 5.24 -5.61
CA GLY A 197 -5.16 5.04 -7.04
C GLY A 197 -6.07 3.90 -7.51
N ALA A 198 -5.95 3.48 -8.78
CA ALA A 198 -6.83 2.46 -9.36
C ALA A 198 -6.79 1.08 -8.65
N GLY A 199 -5.71 0.78 -7.92
CA GLY A 199 -5.57 -0.46 -7.16
C GLY A 199 -6.37 -0.50 -5.84
N GLY A 200 -6.88 0.65 -5.38
CA GLY A 200 -7.58 0.77 -4.10
C GLY A 200 -6.70 0.44 -2.88
N THR A 201 -7.32 0.01 -1.78
CA THR A 201 -6.62 -0.46 -0.58
C THR A 201 -7.14 -1.81 -0.15
N TYR A 202 -6.25 -2.78 0.03
CA TYR A 202 -6.60 -4.11 0.51
C TYR A 202 -7.13 -4.03 1.95
N LEU A 203 -8.25 -4.70 2.20
CA LEU A 203 -8.81 -4.83 3.54
C LEU A 203 -8.11 -5.97 4.30
N PRO A 204 -7.85 -5.81 5.60
CA PRO A 204 -7.19 -6.82 6.42
C PRO A 204 -8.17 -7.95 6.76
N THR A 205 -8.44 -8.82 5.78
CA THR A 205 -9.35 -9.96 5.94
C THR A 205 -8.71 -11.10 6.73
N PRO A 206 -9.50 -11.88 7.50
CA PRO A 206 -10.96 -11.78 7.64
C PRO A 206 -11.40 -10.62 8.56
N LEU A 207 -12.54 -10.00 8.24
CA LEU A 207 -13.18 -8.99 9.08
C LEU A 207 -14.51 -9.52 9.62
N SER A 208 -14.70 -9.46 10.92
CA SER A 208 -15.92 -9.91 11.63
C SER A 208 -16.80 -8.72 12.03
N PRO A 209 -18.07 -8.93 12.43
CA PRO A 209 -18.97 -7.82 12.81
C PRO A 209 -18.54 -6.92 13.97
N SER A 210 -17.48 -7.27 14.69
CA SER A 210 -16.89 -6.41 15.73
C SER A 210 -15.74 -5.55 15.23
N ASP A 211 -15.32 -5.73 13.97
CA ASP A 211 -14.18 -5.03 13.38
C ASP A 211 -14.62 -3.75 12.68
N TYR A 212 -13.67 -2.88 12.39
CA TYR A 212 -13.89 -1.79 11.45
C TYR A 212 -12.57 -1.41 10.77
N VAL A 213 -12.66 -0.67 9.68
CA VAL A 213 -11.49 -0.12 8.99
C VAL A 213 -11.75 1.33 8.62
N ILE A 214 -10.85 2.24 9.02
CA ILE A 214 -10.91 3.66 8.64
C ILE A 214 -9.79 3.96 7.63
N LEU A 215 -10.19 4.41 6.44
CA LEU A 215 -9.31 4.84 5.38
C LEU A 215 -9.44 6.35 5.18
N GLN A 216 -8.31 7.06 5.12
CA GLN A 216 -8.28 8.51 4.93
C GLN A 216 -7.35 8.85 3.78
N TYR A 217 -7.89 9.55 2.78
CA TYR A 217 -7.14 9.99 1.62
C TYR A 217 -7.41 11.46 1.35
N SER A 218 -6.51 12.07 0.59
CA SER A 218 -6.70 13.40 0.06
C SER A 218 -6.21 13.48 -1.37
N TRP A 219 -6.73 14.45 -2.11
CA TRP A 219 -6.31 14.75 -3.46
C TRP A 219 -6.29 16.26 -3.65
N LYS A 220 -5.12 16.78 -4.04
CA LYS A 220 -5.02 18.15 -4.55
C LYS A 220 -5.74 18.21 -5.90
N LEU A 221 -6.75 19.06 -5.98
CA LEU A 221 -7.67 19.11 -7.11
C LEU A 221 -6.93 19.46 -8.40
N ALA A 222 -7.30 18.77 -9.47
CA ALA A 222 -6.85 19.05 -10.83
C ALA A 222 -7.99 18.74 -11.81
N ASN A 223 -8.14 19.57 -12.85
CA ASN A 223 -9.15 19.39 -13.90
C ASN A 223 -10.60 19.30 -13.39
N VAL A 224 -10.97 20.04 -12.34
CA VAL A 224 -12.35 20.15 -11.80
C VAL A 224 -13.04 21.38 -12.39
N TYR A 225 -14.32 21.28 -12.78
CA TYR A 225 -15.07 22.41 -13.36
C TYR A 225 -15.83 23.19 -12.29
N ASP A 226 -16.49 22.51 -11.36
CA ASP A 226 -17.17 23.11 -10.20
C ASP A 226 -16.89 22.33 -8.90
N ASN A 227 -16.24 22.99 -7.95
CA ASN A 227 -15.94 22.43 -6.65
C ASN A 227 -17.19 22.04 -5.83
N ASN A 228 -18.36 22.67 -6.08
CA ASN A 228 -19.61 22.35 -5.41
C ASN A 228 -20.26 21.05 -5.92
N GLU A 229 -19.85 20.62 -7.12
CA GLU A 229 -20.31 19.37 -7.71
C GLU A 229 -19.41 18.18 -7.37
N LEU A 230 -18.33 18.38 -6.61
CA LEU A 230 -17.49 17.28 -6.13
C LEU A 230 -18.22 16.41 -5.11
N ALA A 231 -18.02 15.10 -5.24
CA ALA A 231 -18.40 14.08 -4.27
C ALA A 231 -17.46 12.88 -4.40
N ALA A 232 -17.66 11.86 -3.57
CA ALA A 232 -16.99 10.57 -3.69
C ALA A 232 -17.99 9.40 -3.67
N VAL A 233 -17.66 8.33 -4.38
CA VAL A 233 -18.32 7.03 -4.31
C VAL A 233 -17.31 6.02 -3.80
N GLY A 234 -17.62 5.37 -2.69
CA GLY A 234 -16.76 4.39 -2.04
C GLY A 234 -17.38 3.00 -2.14
N PHE A 235 -16.60 1.98 -2.46
CA PHE A 235 -17.11 0.61 -2.57
C PHE A 235 -16.08 -0.44 -2.19
N ILE A 236 -16.57 -1.61 -1.78
CA ILE A 236 -15.74 -2.78 -1.43
C ILE A 236 -15.90 -3.80 -2.56
N GLN A 237 -14.79 -4.14 -3.22
CA GLN A 237 -14.76 -5.06 -4.36
C GLN A 237 -13.83 -6.25 -4.07
N ASN A 238 -14.25 -7.46 -4.46
CA ASN A 238 -13.35 -8.59 -4.56
C ASN A 238 -12.66 -8.57 -5.94
N ASN A 239 -11.33 -8.44 -5.99
CA ASN A 239 -10.62 -8.33 -7.26
C ASN A 239 -10.49 -9.65 -8.06
N SER A 240 -10.76 -10.80 -7.44
CA SER A 240 -10.78 -12.09 -8.13
C SER A 240 -12.11 -12.32 -8.84
N SER A 241 -13.24 -12.18 -8.11
CA SER A 241 -14.57 -12.37 -8.69
C SER A 241 -15.12 -11.13 -9.40
N LYS A 242 -14.50 -9.96 -9.17
CA LYS A 242 -14.98 -8.61 -9.51
C LYS A 242 -16.24 -8.18 -8.77
N GLU A 243 -16.80 -9.02 -7.88
CA GLU A 243 -18.03 -8.70 -7.16
C GLU A 243 -17.84 -7.48 -6.26
N ILE A 244 -18.79 -6.55 -6.32
CA ILE A 244 -18.92 -5.45 -5.37
C ILE A 244 -19.83 -5.89 -4.22
N LEU A 245 -19.32 -5.80 -3.00
CA LEU A 245 -20.01 -6.21 -1.77
C LEU A 245 -20.87 -5.11 -1.18
N GLN A 246 -20.40 -3.86 -1.23
CA GLN A 246 -21.13 -2.68 -0.76
C GLN A 246 -20.65 -1.43 -1.50
N THR A 247 -21.53 -0.44 -1.59
CA THR A 247 -21.24 0.91 -2.09
C THR A 247 -21.80 1.96 -1.13
N ALA A 248 -21.22 3.14 -1.11
CA ALA A 248 -21.77 4.32 -0.47
C ALA A 248 -21.49 5.58 -1.29
N ASN A 249 -22.46 6.49 -1.30
CA ASN A 249 -22.23 7.87 -1.71
C ASN A 249 -21.70 8.66 -0.52
N SER A 250 -20.72 9.52 -0.76
CA SER A 250 -20.19 10.38 0.29
C SER A 250 -21.18 11.48 0.68
N SER A 251 -21.08 11.96 1.92
CA SER A 251 -21.73 13.20 2.36
C SER A 251 -20.69 14.17 2.94
N THR A 252 -21.09 15.42 3.21
CA THR A 252 -20.25 16.37 3.97
C THR A 252 -20.37 16.19 5.48
N ALA A 253 -21.34 15.38 5.94
CA ALA A 253 -21.50 15.07 7.35
C ALA A 253 -20.29 14.25 7.84
N PRO A 254 -19.75 14.54 9.04
CA PRO A 254 -18.73 13.71 9.66
C PRO A 254 -19.19 12.26 9.78
N ILE A 255 -18.26 11.33 9.55
CA ILE A 255 -18.50 9.94 9.95
C ILE A 255 -18.72 9.88 11.46
N ILE A 256 -19.54 8.95 11.91
CA ILE A 256 -19.87 8.73 13.31
C ILE A 256 -18.93 7.65 13.84
N PRO A 257 -18.12 7.95 14.88
CA PRO A 257 -17.24 6.96 15.50
C PRO A 257 -18.06 5.82 16.14
N LEU A 258 -17.46 4.63 16.18
CA LEU A 258 -18.10 3.45 16.79
C LEU A 258 -17.87 3.37 18.30
N TYR A 259 -16.83 4.05 18.79
CA TYR A 259 -16.37 4.02 20.17
C TYR A 259 -16.10 5.42 20.69
N ASP A 260 -16.07 5.57 22.01
CA ASP A 260 -15.82 6.84 22.67
C ASP A 260 -14.32 7.05 22.92
N ASN A 261 -13.59 5.98 23.29
CA ASN A 261 -12.16 5.98 23.58
C ASN A 261 -11.47 4.88 22.76
N ASP A 262 -10.88 5.29 21.63
CA ASP A 262 -10.23 4.39 20.67
C ASP A 262 -9.05 5.13 20.03
N GLY A 263 -7.84 4.66 20.35
CA GLY A 263 -6.58 5.13 19.80
C GLY A 263 -5.96 4.06 18.92
N GLU A 264 -5.43 4.46 17.77
CA GLU A 264 -4.77 3.53 16.84
C GLU A 264 -3.31 3.91 16.62
N ILE A 265 -2.42 2.91 16.68
CA ILE A 265 -1.03 3.07 16.21
C ILE A 265 -1.00 2.83 14.70
N LEU A 266 -0.81 3.90 13.91
CA LEU A 266 -0.80 3.84 12.45
C LEU A 266 0.55 3.37 11.88
N THR A 267 1.65 3.99 12.33
CA THR A 267 2.98 3.75 11.75
C THR A 267 4.07 3.88 12.80
N LEU A 268 5.20 3.23 12.53
CA LEU A 268 6.47 3.38 13.26
C LEU A 268 7.52 3.98 12.32
N SER A 269 8.32 4.90 12.84
CA SER A 269 9.45 5.55 12.16
C SER A 269 10.61 5.74 13.15
N ASN A 270 11.78 6.15 12.64
CA ASN A 270 13.01 6.32 13.43
C ASN A 270 13.50 5.03 14.13
N VAL A 271 13.27 3.88 13.50
CA VAL A 271 13.79 2.58 13.92
C VAL A 271 14.30 1.84 12.69
N ALA A 272 15.61 1.60 12.62
CA ALA A 272 16.20 0.78 11.57
C ALA A 272 15.83 -0.70 11.75
N PRO A 273 15.63 -1.48 10.67
CA PRO A 273 15.42 -2.93 10.75
C PRO A 273 16.63 -3.67 11.31
N GLU A 274 17.84 -3.14 11.15
CA GLU A 274 19.04 -3.68 11.77
C GLU A 274 19.39 -2.96 13.07
N ASN A 275 19.95 -3.67 14.05
CA ASN A 275 20.44 -3.03 15.28
C ASN A 275 21.77 -3.61 15.78
N CYS A 276 22.85 -2.81 15.77
CA CYS A 276 24.14 -3.11 16.45
C CYS A 276 24.39 -2.28 17.71
N THR A 277 23.41 -1.48 18.13
CA THR A 277 23.64 -0.38 19.07
C THR A 277 23.08 -0.66 20.44
N GLY A 278 22.11 -1.57 20.54
CA GLY A 278 21.38 -1.81 21.77
C GLY A 278 20.49 -0.64 22.18
N LYS A 279 20.17 0.26 21.24
CA LYS A 279 19.26 1.39 21.49
C LYS A 279 18.34 1.70 20.32
N ILE A 280 17.17 2.23 20.64
CA ILE A 280 16.19 2.78 19.68
C ILE A 280 15.48 4.00 20.27
N THR A 281 15.03 4.92 19.42
CA THR A 281 14.21 6.09 19.79
C THR A 281 12.94 6.15 18.92
N PRO A 282 11.97 5.26 19.13
CA PRO A 282 10.81 5.11 18.25
C PRO A 282 9.98 6.38 18.11
N ILE A 283 9.54 6.68 16.89
CA ILE A 283 8.49 7.68 16.65
C ILE A 283 7.27 6.96 16.09
N ILE A 284 6.17 6.99 16.83
CA ILE A 284 4.90 6.39 16.39
C ILE A 284 3.93 7.47 15.92
N ARG A 285 3.13 7.17 14.91
CA ARG A 285 1.98 8.00 14.52
C ARG A 285 0.72 7.40 15.12
N ILE A 286 0.03 8.17 15.94
CA ILE A 286 -1.23 7.78 16.59
C ILE A 286 -2.39 8.53 15.96
N ARG A 287 -3.54 7.89 15.78
CA ARG A 287 -4.82 8.51 15.40
C ARG A 287 -5.87 8.31 16.49
N ASN A 288 -6.73 9.31 16.67
CA ASN A 288 -7.97 9.17 17.44
C ASN A 288 -9.10 8.65 16.56
N ASN A 289 -9.60 7.45 16.87
CA ASN A 289 -10.78 6.87 16.23
C ASN A 289 -12.04 6.98 17.10
N GLY A 290 -11.88 7.42 18.36
CA GLY A 290 -12.96 7.63 19.31
C GLY A 290 -13.65 8.98 19.19
N SER A 291 -14.87 9.06 19.72
CA SER A 291 -15.66 10.29 19.79
C SER A 291 -15.07 11.34 20.74
N ASN A 292 -14.45 10.89 21.85
CA ASN A 292 -13.79 11.78 22.80
C ASN A 292 -12.40 12.17 22.29
N PRO A 293 -11.99 13.44 22.42
CA PRO A 293 -10.62 13.82 22.11
C PRO A 293 -9.61 13.02 22.95
N LEU A 294 -8.50 12.57 22.34
CA LEU A 294 -7.41 11.90 23.05
C LEU A 294 -6.62 12.96 23.82
N SER A 295 -6.87 13.01 25.13
CA SER A 295 -6.19 13.90 26.07
C SER A 295 -4.95 13.27 26.71
N SER A 296 -4.93 11.93 26.83
CA SER A 296 -3.78 11.17 27.30
C SER A 296 -3.75 9.77 26.72
N ILE A 297 -2.56 9.23 26.47
CA ILE A 297 -2.36 7.83 26.06
C ILE A 297 -1.21 7.24 26.85
N THR A 298 -1.45 6.10 27.51
CA THR A 298 -0.41 5.30 28.14
C THR A 298 0.03 4.22 27.16
N LEU A 299 1.29 4.28 26.76
CA LEU A 299 1.94 3.38 25.81
C LEU A 299 2.90 2.47 26.54
N LYS A 300 2.93 1.20 26.14
CA LYS A 300 3.90 0.22 26.62
C LYS A 300 4.69 -0.35 25.45
N TYR A 301 5.98 -0.54 25.67
CA TYR A 301 6.86 -1.03 24.63
C TYR A 301 8.01 -1.84 25.18
N ARG A 302 8.39 -2.89 24.45
CA ARG A 302 9.48 -3.78 24.81
C ARG A 302 10.07 -4.48 23.61
N ILE A 303 11.31 -4.96 23.76
CA ILE A 303 11.96 -5.83 22.79
C ILE A 303 11.99 -7.25 23.36
N GLU A 304 11.26 -8.16 22.75
CA GLU A 304 11.15 -9.56 23.20
C GLU A 304 10.80 -9.68 24.71
N ASN A 305 11.71 -10.27 25.48
CA ASN A 305 11.58 -10.53 26.92
C ASN A 305 12.32 -9.50 27.79
N HIS A 306 12.84 -8.42 27.20
CA HIS A 306 13.44 -7.33 27.96
C HIS A 306 12.38 -6.59 28.80
N PRO A 307 12.79 -5.84 29.85
CA PRO A 307 11.86 -5.08 30.68
C PRO A 307 10.98 -4.13 29.87
N GLU A 308 9.68 -4.13 30.16
CA GLU A 308 8.73 -3.26 29.50
C GLU A 308 8.89 -1.82 29.98
N GLN A 309 8.92 -0.89 29.03
CA GLN A 309 8.89 0.54 29.30
C GLN A 309 7.46 1.05 29.16
N GLU A 310 7.11 2.02 30.00
CA GLU A 310 5.83 2.70 29.98
C GLU A 310 6.06 4.19 29.77
N TYR A 311 5.29 4.79 28.86
CA TYR A 311 5.32 6.21 28.58
C TYR A 311 3.90 6.75 28.48
N THR A 312 3.61 7.84 29.18
CA THR A 312 2.31 8.53 29.08
C THR A 312 2.48 9.83 28.34
N TRP A 313 1.82 9.93 27.19
CA TRP A 313 1.68 11.17 26.43
C TRP A 313 0.42 11.91 26.88
N THR A 314 0.48 13.26 26.90
CA THR A 314 -0.69 14.12 27.12
C THR A 314 -0.78 15.19 26.01
N GLY A 315 -2.00 15.60 25.68
CA GLY A 315 -2.25 16.60 24.64
C GLY A 315 -3.72 16.67 24.27
N ASN A 316 -3.99 16.88 22.97
CA ASN A 316 -5.34 16.88 22.44
C ASN A 316 -5.31 16.43 20.98
N ILE A 317 -5.79 15.21 20.69
CA ILE A 317 -5.99 14.72 19.32
C ILE A 317 -7.49 14.58 19.09
N GLY A 318 -8.07 15.44 18.25
CA GLY A 318 -9.48 15.36 17.87
C GLY A 318 -9.77 14.11 17.02
N PHE A 319 -11.04 13.74 16.92
CA PHE A 319 -11.47 12.60 16.09
C PHE A 319 -10.90 12.67 14.67
N LEU A 320 -10.38 11.54 14.18
CA LEU A 320 -9.68 11.35 12.90
C LEU A 320 -8.40 12.17 12.70
N GLN A 321 -7.98 12.95 13.69
CA GLN A 321 -6.68 13.60 13.66
C GLN A 321 -5.61 12.64 14.14
N SER A 322 -4.37 12.91 13.73
CA SER A 322 -3.22 12.09 14.08
C SER A 322 -2.02 12.94 14.48
N LYS A 323 -1.14 12.34 15.29
CA LYS A 323 0.05 12.99 15.84
C LYS A 323 1.22 12.02 15.86
N ASN A 324 2.41 12.52 15.51
CA ASN A 324 3.65 11.79 15.76
C ASN A 324 4.08 12.00 17.22
N ILE A 325 4.35 10.91 17.92
CA ILE A 325 4.80 10.88 19.32
C ILE A 325 6.16 10.19 19.35
N THR A 326 7.17 10.91 19.86
CA THR A 326 8.50 10.36 20.11
C THR A 326 8.50 9.64 21.46
N LEU A 327 8.81 8.35 21.45
CA LEU A 327 8.98 7.56 22.66
C LEU A 327 10.37 7.79 23.27
N PRO A 328 10.51 7.68 24.61
CA PRO A 328 11.81 7.68 25.25
C PRO A 328 12.74 6.59 24.70
N GLU A 329 14.04 6.85 24.73
CA GLU A 329 15.06 5.89 24.34
C GLU A 329 14.89 4.55 25.07
N TYR A 330 14.92 3.45 24.32
CA TYR A 330 14.89 2.10 24.86
C TYR A 330 16.26 1.46 24.71
N LEU A 331 16.86 1.08 25.83
CA LEU A 331 18.14 0.37 25.87
C LEU A 331 17.91 -1.14 26.04
N PHE A 332 18.66 -1.94 25.31
CA PHE A 332 18.59 -3.40 25.32
C PHE A 332 19.90 -4.02 24.89
N THR A 333 20.08 -5.30 25.19
CA THR A 333 21.20 -6.06 24.64
C THR A 333 20.75 -6.67 23.31
N PRO A 334 21.38 -6.33 22.17
CA PRO A 334 20.99 -6.90 20.88
C PRO A 334 21.02 -8.43 20.89
N GLN A 335 19.87 -9.03 20.58
CA GLN A 335 19.71 -10.46 20.33
C GLN A 335 18.80 -10.60 19.14
N ASN A 336 19.35 -10.65 17.93
CA ASN A 336 18.54 -10.68 16.72
C ASN A 336 18.38 -12.11 16.18
N PRO A 337 17.28 -12.41 15.45
CA PRO A 337 16.13 -11.52 15.26
C PRO A 337 15.37 -11.27 16.57
N SER A 338 14.87 -10.05 16.75
CA SER A 338 14.04 -9.67 17.89
C SER A 338 12.83 -8.84 17.45
N THR A 339 11.77 -8.88 18.23
CA THR A 339 10.53 -8.16 17.96
C THR A 339 10.38 -7.01 18.94
N LEU A 340 10.39 -5.80 18.41
CA LEU A 340 9.87 -4.63 19.11
C LEU A 340 8.34 -4.71 19.08
N LYS A 341 7.72 -4.70 20.26
CA LYS A 341 6.27 -4.58 20.41
C LYS A 341 5.96 -3.25 21.07
N ILE A 342 5.10 -2.45 20.46
CA ILE A 342 4.55 -1.20 21.01
C ILE A 342 3.04 -1.36 21.05
N TYR A 343 2.41 -1.02 22.17
CA TYR A 343 0.96 -1.09 22.28
C TYR A 343 0.37 -0.03 23.22
N ILE A 344 -0.87 0.34 22.96
CA ILE A 344 -1.68 1.20 23.82
C ILE A 344 -2.16 0.39 25.02
N ASP A 345 -1.87 0.87 26.23
CA ASP A 345 -2.38 0.30 27.48
C ASP A 345 -3.68 0.98 27.91
N LYS A 346 -3.73 2.32 27.79
CA LYS A 346 -4.89 3.14 28.15
C LYS A 346 -5.05 4.34 27.23
N VAL A 347 -6.31 4.67 26.97
CA VAL A 347 -6.75 5.91 26.33
C VAL A 347 -7.55 6.73 27.34
N ASN A 348 -7.19 8.00 27.54
CA ASN A 348 -7.84 8.88 28.51
C ASN A 348 -7.93 8.25 29.93
N GLN A 349 -6.90 7.50 30.33
CA GLN A 349 -6.82 6.73 31.58
C GLN A 349 -7.83 5.57 31.70
N LEU A 350 -8.60 5.31 30.65
CA LEU A 350 -9.55 4.21 30.50
C LEU A 350 -8.98 3.13 29.58
N GLN A 351 -9.65 1.98 29.56
CA GLN A 351 -9.32 0.93 28.61
C GLN A 351 -9.75 1.36 27.20
N ASP A 352 -8.91 1.08 26.21
CA ASP A 352 -9.28 1.21 24.80
C ASP A 352 -10.42 0.24 24.44
N GLU A 353 -11.45 0.76 23.78
CA GLU A 353 -12.65 -0.01 23.44
C GLU A 353 -12.46 -0.92 22.21
N TYR A 354 -11.50 -0.62 21.33
CA TYR A 354 -11.20 -1.43 20.14
C TYR A 354 -9.75 -1.90 20.07
N ARG A 355 -9.44 -2.88 20.91
CA ARG A 355 -8.06 -3.32 21.16
C ARG A 355 -7.28 -3.97 20.00
N LYS A 356 -7.92 -4.19 18.85
CA LYS A 356 -7.30 -4.86 17.69
C LYS A 356 -6.35 -3.94 16.92
N ASN A 357 -6.47 -2.62 17.08
CA ASN A 357 -5.62 -1.61 16.46
C ASN A 357 -4.58 -1.00 17.45
N ASP A 358 -4.58 -1.45 18.71
CA ASP A 358 -3.69 -0.95 19.77
C ASP A 358 -2.22 -1.27 19.57
N THR A 359 -1.89 -2.33 18.81
CA THR A 359 -0.57 -2.98 18.85
C THR A 359 0.14 -2.92 17.50
N LEU A 360 1.38 -2.44 17.51
CA LEU A 360 2.33 -2.51 16.41
C LEU A 360 3.49 -3.43 16.79
N THR A 361 3.91 -4.29 15.86
CA THR A 361 5.13 -5.09 15.98
C THR A 361 6.10 -4.75 14.87
N PHE A 362 7.40 -4.79 15.18
CA PHE A 362 8.47 -4.49 14.24
C PHE A 362 9.63 -5.47 14.45
N GLN A 363 10.13 -6.04 13.36
CA GLN A 363 11.21 -7.02 13.40
C GLN A 363 12.57 -6.32 13.30
N LEU A 364 13.42 -6.58 14.27
CA LEU A 364 14.83 -6.20 14.30
C LEU A 364 15.68 -7.40 13.89
N THR A 365 16.73 -7.14 13.14
CA THR A 365 17.61 -8.13 12.51
C THR A 365 19.08 -7.79 12.74
N ASP A 366 19.97 -8.75 12.50
CA ASP A 366 21.40 -8.52 12.62
C ASP A 366 21.91 -7.56 11.55
N PRO A 367 22.75 -6.58 11.93
CA PRO A 367 23.39 -5.69 10.98
C PRO A 367 24.40 -6.44 10.12
N LYS A 368 24.62 -5.94 8.90
CA LYS A 368 25.70 -6.44 8.05
C LYS A 368 27.05 -5.99 8.60
N THR A 369 28.03 -6.90 8.55
CA THR A 369 29.44 -6.55 8.77
C THR A 369 30.09 -6.19 7.44
N VAL A 370 30.73 -5.04 7.39
CA VAL A 370 31.34 -4.46 6.19
C VAL A 370 32.76 -3.97 6.45
N THR A 371 33.51 -3.73 5.37
CA THR A 371 34.84 -3.09 5.46
C THR A 371 34.75 -1.58 5.72
N THR A 372 35.90 -0.94 5.86
CA THR A 372 36.04 0.51 6.10
C THR A 372 35.88 1.38 4.86
N LEU A 373 35.69 0.78 3.67
CA LEU A 373 35.52 1.51 2.42
C LEU A 373 34.15 1.21 1.82
N LEU A 374 33.27 2.20 1.87
CA LEU A 374 31.90 2.12 1.36
C LEU A 374 31.77 2.82 0.02
N ASN A 375 30.84 2.34 -0.79
CA ASN A 375 30.42 2.91 -2.06
C ASN A 375 28.91 3.12 -2.02
N LEU A 376 28.49 4.37 -2.19
CA LEU A 376 27.08 4.74 -2.31
C LEU A 376 26.82 5.18 -3.74
N TRP A 377 25.95 4.45 -4.44
CA TRP A 377 25.50 4.82 -5.77
C TRP A 377 24.05 5.22 -5.71
N ILE A 378 23.72 6.40 -6.23
CA ILE A 378 22.35 6.93 -6.30
C ILE A 378 22.08 7.32 -7.75
N LYS A 379 21.09 6.69 -8.38
CA LYS A 379 20.48 7.20 -9.60
C LYS A 379 19.28 8.05 -9.20
N THR A 380 19.35 9.35 -9.44
CA THR A 380 18.22 10.26 -9.19
C THR A 380 17.05 9.98 -10.13
N ASP A 381 15.84 10.30 -9.69
CA ASP A 381 14.65 10.34 -10.55
C ASP A 381 14.49 11.75 -11.16
N ASN A 382 13.27 12.19 -11.48
CA ASN A 382 13.01 13.54 -12.00
C ASN A 382 12.90 14.60 -10.88
N LYS A 383 13.10 14.22 -9.61
CA LYS A 383 13.05 15.10 -8.43
C LYS A 383 14.33 14.98 -7.57
N PRO A 384 15.52 15.18 -8.18
CA PRO A 384 16.81 15.05 -7.48
C PRO A 384 16.94 15.96 -6.25
N GLU A 385 16.21 17.08 -6.22
CA GLU A 385 16.23 18.06 -5.13
C GLU A 385 15.62 17.53 -3.82
N GLU A 386 14.84 16.45 -3.87
CA GLU A 386 14.17 15.86 -2.71
C GLU A 386 15.09 14.90 -1.94
N ILE A 387 16.23 14.51 -2.53
CA ILE A 387 17.07 13.40 -2.06
C ILE A 387 18.28 13.92 -1.27
N THR A 388 18.35 13.53 0.00
CA THR A 388 19.53 13.76 0.85
C THR A 388 19.91 12.49 1.60
N TRP A 389 21.15 12.38 2.06
CA TRP A 389 21.57 11.24 2.88
C TRP A 389 22.66 11.62 3.88
N ASN A 390 22.80 10.81 4.93
CA ASN A 390 23.90 10.88 5.88
C ASN A 390 24.33 9.50 6.37
N ILE A 391 25.57 9.43 6.86
CA ILE A 391 26.10 8.34 7.69
C ILE A 391 26.52 8.96 9.01
N LYS A 392 26.03 8.40 10.11
CA LYS A 392 26.40 8.80 11.47
C LYS A 392 26.92 7.62 12.27
N THR A 393 27.81 7.91 13.21
CA THR A 393 28.18 6.99 14.30
C THR A 393 27.07 6.94 15.34
N ILE A 394 27.21 6.03 16.31
CA ILE A 394 26.16 5.80 17.30
C ILE A 394 25.96 6.92 18.34
N ASP A 395 26.94 7.80 18.50
CA ASP A 395 26.86 9.03 19.28
C ASP A 395 26.23 10.20 18.49
N ASP A 396 25.63 9.92 17.33
CA ASP A 396 25.00 10.89 16.41
C ASP A 396 26.02 11.85 15.74
N SER A 397 27.32 11.53 15.81
CA SER A 397 28.36 12.28 15.11
C SER A 397 28.31 12.02 13.60
N LEU A 398 28.32 13.10 12.81
CA LEU A 398 28.23 13.04 11.35
C LEU A 398 29.57 12.58 10.74
N VAL A 399 29.51 11.51 9.93
CA VAL A 399 30.66 10.94 9.22
C VAL A 399 30.69 11.41 7.77
N ALA A 400 29.55 11.31 7.09
CA ALA A 400 29.40 11.70 5.69
C ALA A 400 27.95 12.11 5.41
N SER A 401 27.76 12.91 4.37
CA SER A 401 26.43 13.33 3.89
C SER A 401 26.49 13.81 2.45
N GLY A 402 25.34 13.80 1.76
CA GLY A 402 25.21 14.33 0.41
C GLY A 402 23.77 14.73 0.06
N GLY A 403 23.62 15.33 -1.11
CA GLY A 403 22.40 16.01 -1.54
C GLY A 403 22.18 17.37 -0.84
N PRO A 404 21.10 18.10 -1.16
CA PRO A 404 20.16 17.80 -2.25
C PRO A 404 20.85 17.88 -3.62
N TYR A 405 20.39 17.08 -4.58
CA TYR A 405 20.99 17.02 -5.92
C TYR A 405 20.24 17.91 -6.91
N THR A 406 20.87 18.27 -8.04
CA THR A 406 20.26 19.17 -9.04
C THR A 406 19.94 18.49 -10.36
N GLU A 407 20.66 17.42 -10.71
CA GLU A 407 20.53 16.75 -12.01
C GLU A 407 19.63 15.53 -11.93
N ALA A 408 18.56 15.53 -12.72
CA ALA A 408 17.65 14.40 -12.85
C ALA A 408 18.29 13.23 -13.60
N ASN A 409 17.81 12.00 -13.36
CA ASN A 409 18.22 10.78 -14.06
C ASN A 409 19.74 10.54 -14.09
N THR A 410 20.47 11.03 -13.09
CA THR A 410 21.93 11.03 -13.06
C THR A 410 22.44 10.05 -12.01
N LEU A 411 23.49 9.29 -12.34
CA LEU A 411 24.15 8.38 -11.42
C LEU A 411 25.24 9.10 -10.64
N ILE A 412 24.97 9.38 -9.37
CA ILE A 412 25.91 9.86 -8.37
C ILE A 412 26.65 8.67 -7.76
N LYS A 413 27.95 8.80 -7.56
CA LYS A 413 28.80 7.79 -6.92
C LYS A 413 29.65 8.46 -5.87
N GLU A 414 29.51 8.00 -4.64
CA GLU A 414 30.26 8.47 -3.49
C GLU A 414 31.09 7.32 -2.94
N THR A 415 32.33 7.62 -2.57
CA THR A 415 33.21 6.69 -1.87
C THR A 415 33.45 7.26 -0.48
N ILE A 416 33.06 6.51 0.55
CA ILE A 416 33.11 6.93 1.94
C ILE A 416 34.10 6.03 2.68
N THR A 417 35.02 6.64 3.43
CA THR A 417 35.88 5.92 4.38
C THR A 417 35.34 6.09 5.79
N ILE A 418 35.22 4.98 6.51
CA ILE A 418 34.74 4.93 7.89
C ILE A 418 35.79 4.26 8.78
N GLU A 419 35.77 4.53 10.08
CA GLU A 419 36.62 3.83 11.03
C GLU A 419 36.09 2.42 11.30
N SER A 420 36.98 1.46 11.56
CA SER A 420 36.63 0.06 11.86
C SER A 420 36.19 -0.15 13.30
N GLU A 421 35.52 -1.27 13.57
CA GLU A 421 35.04 -1.70 14.89
C GLU A 421 33.93 -0.81 15.47
N HIS A 422 33.25 -0.06 14.60
CA HIS A 422 32.15 0.83 14.95
C HIS A 422 30.85 0.43 14.25
N CYS A 423 29.72 0.68 14.94
CA CYS A 423 28.38 0.61 14.38
C CYS A 423 28.00 1.98 13.80
N TYR A 424 27.41 1.98 12.61
CA TYR A 424 26.98 3.17 11.89
C TYR A 424 25.51 3.06 11.49
N GLN A 425 24.88 4.22 11.31
CA GLN A 425 23.56 4.34 10.71
C GLN A 425 23.67 5.12 9.39
N PHE A 426 23.17 4.51 8.32
CA PHE A 426 22.88 5.21 7.08
C PHE A 426 21.42 5.66 7.09
N SER A 427 21.20 6.92 6.73
CA SER A 427 19.87 7.51 6.57
C SER A 427 19.78 8.15 5.19
N LEU A 428 18.75 7.80 4.42
CA LEU A 428 18.45 8.42 3.13
C LEU A 428 17.03 8.97 3.17
N TYR A 429 16.86 10.22 2.74
CA TYR A 429 15.61 10.97 2.83
C TYR A 429 15.11 11.33 1.45
N ASP A 430 13.79 11.31 1.32
CA ASP A 430 13.04 11.84 0.20
C ASP A 430 11.97 12.81 0.70
N ALA A 431 12.12 14.10 0.40
CA ALA A 431 11.20 15.14 0.85
C ALA A 431 9.78 14.98 0.26
N GLY A 432 9.65 14.34 -0.92
CA GLY A 432 8.36 14.06 -1.56
C GLY A 432 7.61 12.88 -0.95
N GLY A 433 8.32 11.96 -0.28
CA GLY A 433 7.77 10.76 0.33
C GLY A 433 7.33 9.67 -0.66
N ASN A 434 7.74 9.80 -1.92
CA ASN A 434 7.49 8.87 -3.02
C ASN A 434 8.67 7.92 -3.28
N GLY A 435 9.80 8.14 -2.60
CA GLY A 435 11.05 7.48 -2.85
C GLY A 435 11.62 7.82 -4.22
N LEU A 436 12.65 7.08 -4.64
CA LEU A 436 13.29 7.18 -5.94
C LEU A 436 12.51 6.43 -7.04
N CYS A 437 11.19 6.51 -7.04
CA CYS A 437 10.37 5.74 -7.95
C CYS A 437 9.12 6.41 -8.51
N CYS A 438 8.85 5.90 -9.71
CA CYS A 438 7.57 5.56 -10.31
C CYS A 438 7.05 6.71 -11.15
N ALA A 439 6.02 7.43 -10.69
CA ALA A 439 5.41 8.51 -11.46
C ALA A 439 6.39 9.66 -11.75
N ASN A 440 7.39 9.85 -10.88
CA ASN A 440 8.41 10.89 -10.99
C ASN A 440 9.73 10.40 -11.61
N GLY A 441 9.75 9.26 -12.29
CA GLY A 441 10.96 8.72 -12.92
C GLY A 441 11.56 7.54 -12.15
N LEU A 442 12.53 6.85 -12.78
CA LEU A 442 13.11 5.61 -12.23
C LEU A 442 14.53 5.86 -11.73
N GLY A 443 14.63 6.02 -10.41
CA GLY A 443 15.88 6.08 -9.66
C GLY A 443 16.15 4.81 -8.86
N PHE A 444 17.29 4.79 -8.17
CA PHE A 444 17.62 3.78 -7.16
C PHE A 444 18.77 4.28 -6.28
N PHE A 445 18.96 3.66 -5.13
CA PHE A 445 20.20 3.77 -4.37
C PHE A 445 20.73 2.39 -3.98
N THR A 446 22.03 2.29 -3.76
CA THR A 446 22.69 1.09 -3.22
C THR A 446 23.93 1.52 -2.44
N LEU A 447 24.02 1.09 -1.18
CA LEU A 447 25.19 1.25 -0.32
C LEU A 447 25.83 -0.12 -0.12
N PHE A 448 27.12 -0.23 -0.45
CA PHE A 448 27.85 -1.49 -0.38
C PHE A 448 29.33 -1.26 -0.10
N ASP A 449 30.04 -2.28 0.39
CA ASP A 449 31.47 -2.18 0.68
C ASP A 449 32.37 -2.55 -0.51
N ASP A 450 33.68 -2.43 -0.35
CA ASP A 450 34.67 -2.79 -1.38
C ASP A 450 34.74 -4.29 -1.72
N LYS A 451 34.07 -5.14 -0.92
CA LYS A 451 33.88 -6.57 -1.17
C LYS A 451 32.52 -6.89 -1.82
N ASN A 452 31.73 -5.87 -2.16
CA ASN A 452 30.37 -5.97 -2.71
C ASN A 452 29.34 -6.56 -1.74
N ILE A 453 29.54 -6.43 -0.42
CA ILE A 453 28.48 -6.69 0.56
C ILE A 453 27.52 -5.50 0.51
N THR A 454 26.31 -5.73 -0.01
CA THR A 454 25.23 -4.73 0.02
C THR A 454 24.71 -4.57 1.45
N ILE A 455 24.78 -3.35 1.97
CA ILE A 455 24.20 -2.95 3.26
C ILE A 455 22.70 -2.71 3.06
N VAL A 456 22.36 -1.84 2.13
CA VAL A 456 20.98 -1.44 1.82
C VAL A 456 20.86 -1.00 0.37
N GLU A 457 19.73 -1.30 -0.25
CA GLU A 457 19.39 -0.81 -1.59
C GLU A 457 17.87 -0.66 -1.72
N GLY A 458 17.42 0.20 -2.64
CA GLY A 458 15.99 0.41 -2.82
C GLY A 458 15.67 1.38 -3.95
N THR A 459 14.39 1.38 -4.32
CA THR A 459 13.80 2.33 -5.28
C THR A 459 12.52 2.92 -4.70
N THR A 460 11.62 2.06 -4.21
CA THR A 460 10.36 2.44 -3.57
C THR A 460 10.51 2.47 -2.06
N PHE A 461 10.38 3.64 -1.47
CA PHE A 461 10.30 3.85 -0.02
C PHE A 461 9.44 5.09 0.24
N GLY A 462 9.12 5.36 1.51
CA GLY A 462 8.41 6.58 1.88
C GLY A 462 9.36 7.78 1.91
N SER A 463 9.33 8.55 2.99
CA SER A 463 10.22 9.71 3.16
C SER A 463 11.62 9.38 3.68
N GLU A 464 11.85 8.14 4.13
CA GLU A 464 13.11 7.76 4.77
C GLU A 464 13.44 6.28 4.55
N VAL A 465 14.74 6.00 4.45
CA VAL A 465 15.35 4.68 4.63
C VAL A 465 16.38 4.78 5.75
N LEU A 466 16.30 3.86 6.71
CA LEU A 466 17.28 3.68 7.76
C LEU A 466 17.90 2.29 7.66
N SER A 467 19.23 2.20 7.79
CA SER A 467 19.92 0.92 7.92
C SER A 467 21.12 1.04 8.84
N GLN A 468 21.32 0.05 9.71
CA GLN A 468 22.49 -0.05 10.57
C GLN A 468 23.46 -1.14 10.09
N PHE A 469 24.75 -0.87 10.19
CA PHE A 469 25.80 -1.80 9.82
C PHE A 469 27.01 -1.67 10.74
N TYR A 470 27.78 -2.75 10.85
CA TYR A 470 28.99 -2.81 11.65
C TYR A 470 30.22 -2.81 10.74
N SER A 471 31.17 -1.94 11.02
CA SER A 471 32.45 -1.89 10.31
C SER A 471 33.49 -2.77 10.98
N GLN A 472 34.37 -3.40 10.20
CA GLN A 472 35.47 -4.19 10.73
C GLN A 472 36.76 -3.94 9.92
N SER A 473 37.90 -3.86 10.61
CA SER A 473 39.21 -3.76 9.95
C SER A 473 39.52 -5.11 9.30
N GLY A 474 39.90 -5.09 8.03
CA GLY A 474 39.97 -6.30 7.21
C GLY A 474 40.66 -7.50 7.86
N VAL A 475 39.92 -8.60 7.98
CA VAL A 475 40.49 -9.95 8.04
C VAL A 475 39.84 -10.80 6.95
N GLY A 476 40.67 -11.47 6.16
CA GLY A 476 40.23 -12.56 5.29
C GLY A 476 40.11 -13.86 6.08
N ILE A 477 39.10 -14.66 5.68
CA ILE A 477 38.86 -16.11 5.89
C ILE A 477 38.67 -16.54 7.37
N GLU A 478 37.61 -17.20 7.85
CA GLU A 478 36.65 -18.22 7.35
C GLU A 478 35.27 -17.96 8.03
N ASP A 479 34.08 -18.05 7.43
CA ASP A 479 33.51 -19.10 6.58
C ASP A 479 32.98 -18.54 5.25
N ILE A 480 33.85 -18.49 4.23
CA ILE A 480 33.38 -18.59 2.86
C ILE A 480 33.06 -20.06 2.65
N SER A 481 31.78 -20.43 2.82
CA SER A 481 31.20 -21.55 2.10
C SER A 481 31.47 -21.28 0.61
N THR A 482 32.52 -21.90 0.09
CA THR A 482 33.12 -21.72 -1.25
C THR A 482 32.13 -22.01 -2.37
N GLN A 483 31.27 -21.03 -2.66
CA GLN A 483 30.46 -20.95 -3.87
C GLN A 483 30.32 -19.48 -4.28
N ASN A 484 31.40 -18.91 -4.82
CA ASN A 484 31.38 -17.54 -5.33
C ASN A 484 30.72 -17.54 -6.70
N LEU A 485 29.52 -16.97 -6.81
CA LEU A 485 28.91 -16.56 -8.08
C LEU A 485 29.32 -15.11 -8.36
N PHE A 486 29.96 -14.81 -9.48
CA PHE A 486 30.32 -13.44 -9.86
C PHE A 486 30.25 -13.24 -11.38
N VAL A 487 30.03 -12.00 -11.83
CA VAL A 487 29.78 -11.67 -13.25
C VAL A 487 30.76 -10.61 -13.74
N ILE A 488 31.43 -10.86 -14.87
CA ILE A 488 32.45 -9.96 -15.43
C ILE A 488 32.33 -9.89 -16.98
N PRO A 489 32.35 -8.71 -17.61
CA PRO A 489 32.29 -7.39 -16.97
C PRO A 489 30.91 -7.13 -16.38
N ASN A 490 30.86 -6.33 -15.32
CA ASN A 490 29.63 -5.80 -14.76
C ASN A 490 29.89 -4.32 -14.40
N PRO A 491 29.38 -3.34 -15.16
CA PRO A 491 28.36 -3.46 -16.20
C PRO A 491 28.78 -4.17 -17.50
N ALA A 492 27.84 -4.84 -18.16
CA ALA A 492 28.03 -5.55 -19.43
C ALA A 492 27.32 -4.84 -20.59
N LYS A 493 27.99 -4.73 -21.74
CA LYS A 493 27.43 -4.10 -22.95
C LYS A 493 27.06 -5.10 -24.05
N HIS A 494 27.79 -6.20 -24.16
CA HIS A 494 27.61 -7.21 -25.21
C HIS A 494 27.57 -8.62 -24.63
N LEU A 495 28.63 -8.99 -23.91
CA LEU A 495 28.78 -10.30 -23.26
C LEU A 495 29.13 -10.09 -21.78
N ALA A 496 28.62 -10.98 -20.93
CA ALA A 496 28.99 -11.13 -19.52
C ALA A 496 29.38 -12.58 -19.24
N ALA A 497 30.46 -12.80 -18.48
CA ALA A 497 30.87 -14.11 -18.02
C ALA A 497 30.42 -14.32 -16.57
N ILE A 498 29.58 -15.33 -16.35
CA ILE A 498 29.13 -15.79 -15.05
C ILE A 498 30.09 -16.88 -14.58
N ASN A 499 30.83 -16.59 -13.52
CA ASN A 499 31.80 -17.51 -12.92
C ASN A 499 31.24 -18.05 -11.61
N PHE A 500 31.32 -19.36 -11.43
CA PHE A 500 30.84 -20.05 -10.23
C PHE A 500 31.65 -21.31 -9.95
N ASN A 501 31.61 -21.81 -8.71
CA ASN A 501 32.36 -23.01 -8.32
C ASN A 501 31.40 -24.18 -8.00
N MET A 502 31.68 -25.34 -8.58
CA MET A 502 30.94 -26.58 -8.32
C MET A 502 31.69 -27.45 -7.32
N THR A 503 31.05 -27.78 -6.20
CA THR A 503 31.63 -28.67 -5.16
C THR A 503 31.54 -30.15 -5.56
N THR A 504 30.51 -30.51 -6.32
CA THR A 504 30.25 -31.84 -6.91
C THR A 504 29.74 -31.67 -8.35
N MET A 505 29.77 -32.74 -9.14
CA MET A 505 29.12 -32.71 -10.46
C MET A 505 27.59 -32.68 -10.27
N GLY A 506 26.89 -31.81 -10.99
CA GLY A 506 25.44 -31.76 -10.90
C GLY A 506 24.77 -30.72 -11.78
N LYS A 507 23.44 -30.71 -11.76
CA LYS A 507 22.61 -29.80 -12.54
C LYS A 507 22.56 -28.42 -11.89
N VAL A 508 22.87 -27.38 -12.66
CA VAL A 508 22.71 -25.98 -12.29
C VAL A 508 21.59 -25.37 -13.14
N THR A 509 20.73 -24.57 -12.50
CA THR A 509 19.65 -23.84 -13.16
C THR A 509 19.89 -22.35 -13.02
N LEU A 510 20.03 -21.64 -14.14
CA LEU A 510 20.17 -20.18 -14.17
C LEU A 510 18.84 -19.52 -14.52
N ASN A 511 18.39 -18.60 -13.68
CA ASN A 511 17.30 -17.68 -13.95
C ASN A 511 17.84 -16.24 -13.97
N ILE A 512 17.28 -15.42 -14.85
CA ILE A 512 17.59 -14.00 -14.92
C ILE A 512 16.27 -13.26 -14.89
N TYR A 513 16.13 -12.36 -13.91
CA TYR A 513 14.95 -11.56 -13.71
C TYR A 513 15.27 -10.09 -13.97
N ASP A 514 14.33 -9.39 -14.59
CA ASP A 514 14.34 -7.93 -14.53
C ASP A 514 13.86 -7.44 -13.15
N MET A 515 13.89 -6.12 -12.97
CA MET A 515 13.45 -5.48 -11.72
C MET A 515 11.95 -5.62 -11.43
N ASN A 516 11.14 -6.07 -12.39
CA ASN A 516 9.72 -6.38 -12.19
C ASN A 516 9.50 -7.85 -11.81
N GLY A 517 10.56 -8.62 -11.62
CA GLY A 517 10.50 -10.06 -11.33
C GLY A 517 10.15 -10.90 -12.57
N VAL A 518 10.09 -10.30 -13.76
CA VAL A 518 9.80 -11.01 -15.00
C VAL A 518 11.08 -11.72 -15.44
N ARG A 519 10.97 -13.03 -15.68
CA ARG A 519 12.08 -13.84 -16.17
C ARG A 519 12.37 -13.47 -17.63
N VAL A 520 13.46 -12.73 -17.85
CA VAL A 520 13.84 -12.14 -19.15
C VAL A 520 14.62 -13.08 -20.07
N SER A 521 15.14 -14.21 -19.57
CA SER A 521 15.91 -15.16 -20.38
C SER A 521 15.43 -16.61 -20.23
N LYS A 522 15.70 -17.44 -21.25
CA LYS A 522 15.45 -18.89 -21.21
C LYS A 522 16.35 -19.51 -20.15
N THR A 523 15.73 -20.23 -19.22
CA THR A 523 16.43 -20.99 -18.17
C THR A 523 17.53 -21.86 -18.77
N VAL A 524 18.77 -21.63 -18.36
CA VAL A 524 19.88 -22.53 -18.70
C VAL A 524 19.94 -23.61 -17.63
N SER A 525 19.50 -24.81 -17.98
CA SER A 525 19.64 -26.02 -17.17
C SER A 525 20.76 -26.88 -17.77
N LYS A 526 21.91 -26.94 -17.12
CA LYS A 526 23.06 -27.73 -17.62
C LYS A 526 23.76 -28.45 -16.47
N ILE A 527 24.33 -29.62 -16.77
CA ILE A 527 25.18 -30.37 -15.83
C ILE A 527 26.60 -29.84 -15.96
N PHE A 528 27.21 -29.49 -14.83
CA PHE A 528 28.59 -29.02 -14.77
C PHE A 528 29.46 -29.98 -13.94
N PRO A 529 30.74 -30.19 -14.31
CA PRO A 529 31.69 -30.95 -13.50
C PRO A 529 32.09 -30.19 -12.23
N LYS A 530 32.73 -30.89 -11.29
CA LYS A 530 33.36 -30.28 -10.10
C LYS A 530 34.45 -29.28 -10.51
N GLY A 531 34.58 -28.17 -9.78
CA GLY A 531 35.57 -27.13 -9.99
C GLY A 531 34.98 -25.83 -10.55
N GLN A 532 35.85 -24.89 -10.90
CA GLN A 532 35.45 -23.58 -11.42
C GLN A 532 34.79 -23.71 -12.80
N GLN A 533 33.65 -23.05 -12.95
CA GLN A 533 32.84 -23.02 -14.17
C GLN A 533 32.66 -21.59 -14.65
N LYS A 534 32.56 -21.46 -15.97
CA LYS A 534 32.27 -20.21 -16.66
C LYS A 534 31.09 -20.43 -17.60
N LEU A 535 30.08 -19.57 -17.52
CA LEU A 535 28.97 -19.50 -18.46
C LEU A 535 28.96 -18.11 -19.11
N GLU A 536 28.83 -18.07 -20.43
CA GLU A 536 28.72 -16.81 -21.17
C GLU A 536 27.26 -16.44 -21.36
N LEU A 537 26.95 -15.19 -21.03
CA LEU A 537 25.64 -14.57 -21.16
C LEU A 537 25.74 -13.45 -22.20
N ASN A 538 24.98 -13.59 -23.29
CA ASN A 538 24.79 -12.49 -24.24
C ASN A 538 23.69 -11.56 -23.72
N VAL A 539 24.06 -10.29 -23.53
CA VAL A 539 23.18 -9.25 -23.00
C VAL A 539 22.69 -8.27 -24.06
N GLU A 540 23.06 -8.42 -25.34
CA GLU A 540 22.72 -7.47 -26.42
C GLU A 540 21.21 -7.36 -26.70
N LYS A 541 20.45 -8.39 -26.33
CA LYS A 541 18.98 -8.41 -26.47
C LYS A 541 18.25 -8.03 -25.19
N MET A 542 18.99 -7.73 -24.13
CA MET A 542 18.44 -7.27 -22.86
C MET A 542 18.41 -5.74 -22.89
N SER A 543 17.30 -5.14 -22.45
CA SER A 543 17.22 -3.68 -22.31
C SER A 543 18.27 -3.18 -21.31
N SER A 544 18.77 -1.96 -21.48
CA SER A 544 19.64 -1.35 -20.48
C SER A 544 18.92 -1.30 -19.13
N GLY A 545 19.56 -1.79 -18.06
CA GLY A 545 18.89 -1.95 -16.78
C GLY A 545 19.61 -2.88 -15.81
N ILE A 546 19.01 -3.04 -14.63
CA ILE A 546 19.50 -3.94 -13.57
C ILE A 546 18.75 -5.27 -13.68
N TYR A 547 19.52 -6.34 -13.62
CA TYR A 547 19.05 -7.71 -13.66
C TYR A 547 19.54 -8.48 -12.43
N LEU A 548 18.70 -9.36 -11.93
CA LEU A 548 19.06 -10.32 -10.89
C LEU A 548 19.34 -11.67 -11.53
N ILE A 549 20.57 -12.13 -11.40
CA ILE A 549 20.94 -13.51 -11.74
C ILE A 549 20.68 -14.37 -10.51
N GLU A 550 19.91 -15.44 -10.68
CA GLU A 550 19.67 -16.46 -9.68
C GLU A 550 20.18 -17.81 -10.22
N MET A 551 21.01 -18.48 -9.42
CA MET A 551 21.61 -19.75 -9.75
C MET A 551 21.23 -20.79 -8.70
N ILE A 552 20.51 -21.83 -9.12
CA ILE A 552 20.12 -22.95 -8.27
C ILE A 552 21.13 -24.07 -8.46
N MET A 553 21.84 -24.40 -7.39
CA MET A 553 22.89 -25.42 -7.34
C MET A 553 22.28 -26.84 -7.16
N PRO A 554 23.06 -27.92 -7.38
CA PRO A 554 22.55 -29.30 -7.28
C PRO A 554 21.99 -29.66 -5.90
N ASP A 555 22.51 -29.05 -4.85
CA ASP A 555 22.11 -29.18 -3.44
C ASP A 555 20.91 -28.29 -3.07
N GLN A 556 20.24 -27.68 -4.06
CA GLN A 556 19.16 -26.69 -3.91
C GLN A 556 19.59 -25.36 -3.27
N LYS A 557 20.89 -25.12 -3.06
CA LYS A 557 21.37 -23.80 -2.62
C LYS A 557 21.17 -22.79 -3.75
N VAL A 558 20.61 -21.63 -3.41
CA VAL A 558 20.36 -20.53 -4.35
C VAL A 558 21.43 -19.46 -4.16
N LEU A 559 22.16 -19.16 -5.22
CA LEU A 559 23.13 -18.06 -5.29
C LEU A 559 22.54 -16.93 -6.12
N ARG A 560 22.78 -15.68 -5.73
CA ARG A 560 22.26 -14.51 -6.44
C ARG A 560 23.37 -13.53 -6.73
N GLN A 561 23.31 -12.90 -7.90
CA GLN A 561 24.29 -11.90 -8.32
C GLN A 561 23.61 -10.85 -9.18
N ARG A 562 23.89 -9.57 -8.90
CA ARG A 562 23.42 -8.45 -9.71
C ARG A 562 24.21 -8.33 -11.01
N LEU A 563 23.53 -8.07 -12.11
CA LEU A 563 24.09 -7.75 -13.43
C LEU A 563 23.51 -6.41 -13.91
N ILE A 564 24.38 -5.50 -14.35
CA ILE A 564 24.01 -4.24 -14.98
C ILE A 564 24.24 -4.39 -16.48
N VAL A 565 23.23 -4.14 -17.29
CA VAL A 565 23.33 -4.10 -18.76
C VAL A 565 23.29 -2.63 -19.20
N LEU A 566 24.26 -2.21 -20.01
CA LEU A 566 24.40 -0.85 -20.55
C LEU A 566 23.76 -0.69 -21.91
#